data_AF-A0A3M0ZRD2-F1
#
_entry.id   AF-A0A3M0ZRD2-F1
#
_cell.length_a   1.000
_cell.length_b   1.000
_cell.length_c   1.000
_cell.angle_alpha   90.00
_cell.angle_beta   90.00
_cell.angle_gamma   90.00
#
_symmetry.space_group_name_H-M   'P 1'
#
loop_
_entity.id
_entity.type
_entity.pdbx_description
1 polymer ?
#
loop_
_entity_poly.entity_id
_entity_poly.type
_entity_poly.pdbx_seq_one_letter_code
_entity_poly.pdbx_strand_id
1 'polypeptide(L)'
;IGKSKINPFVDGPRFLLIIAKIATLFAPMRVFLPVAGLLFALGLGWYGFTYITESRFTNMSALLFNSSFIVFMLGLIAEQIAHLRLEKVDSLISEEEIPSFNSLAEECNLSGAIDVPS
;
A
#
# COMPACT_ATOMS: atom_id res chain seq x y z
N ILE A 1 -4.12 -34.16 -30.83
CA ILE A 1 -4.99 -33.54 -29.80
C ILE A 1 -4.21 -33.37 -28.50
N GLY A 2 -3.55 -32.22 -28.35
CA GLY A 2 -2.72 -31.89 -27.18
C GLY A 2 -3.58 -31.46 -26.00
N LYS A 3 -3.41 -32.14 -24.87
CA LYS A 3 -4.05 -31.78 -23.59
C LYS A 3 -3.23 -30.65 -22.96
N SER A 4 -3.58 -29.41 -23.25
CA SER A 4 -3.02 -28.28 -22.50
C SER A 4 -3.64 -28.29 -21.11
N LYS A 5 -2.94 -28.92 -20.16
CA LYS A 5 -3.33 -28.98 -18.75
C LYS A 5 -2.72 -27.78 -18.03
N ILE A 6 -3.12 -26.58 -18.46
CA ILE A 6 -2.85 -25.37 -17.69
C ILE A 6 -3.86 -25.40 -16.55
N ASN A 7 -3.43 -25.85 -15.37
CA ASN A 7 -4.25 -25.94 -14.17
C ASN A 7 -3.92 -24.71 -13.28
N PRO A 8 -4.62 -23.58 -13.44
CA PRO A 8 -4.37 -22.38 -12.63
C PRO A 8 -4.52 -22.62 -11.13
N PHE A 9 -5.27 -23.66 -10.73
CA PHE A 9 -5.42 -24.07 -9.34
C PHE A 9 -4.21 -24.83 -8.76
N VAL A 10 -3.44 -25.54 -9.58
CA VAL A 10 -2.24 -26.28 -9.12
C VAL A 10 -1.00 -25.37 -9.14
N ASP A 11 -0.93 -24.44 -10.10
CA ASP A 11 0.11 -23.40 -10.16
C ASP A 11 -0.26 -22.11 -9.40
N GLY A 12 -1.43 -22.08 -8.74
CA GLY A 12 -1.99 -20.93 -8.03
C GLY A 12 -1.02 -20.22 -7.08
N PRO A 13 -0.23 -20.92 -6.25
CA PRO A 13 0.77 -20.29 -5.39
C PRO A 13 1.87 -19.57 -6.17
N ARG A 14 2.34 -20.13 -7.30
CA ARG A 14 3.35 -19.48 -8.14
C ARG A 14 2.78 -18.24 -8.83
N PHE A 15 1.52 -18.30 -9.25
CA PHE A 15 0.82 -17.16 -9.84
C PHE A 15 0.58 -16.04 -8.80
N LEU A 16 0.16 -16.41 -7.59
CA LEU A 16 0.04 -15.50 -6.44
C LEU A 16 1.37 -14.83 -6.09
N LEU A 17 2.47 -15.59 -6.08
CA LEU A 17 3.81 -15.07 -5.81
C LEU A 17 4.29 -14.11 -6.90
N ILE A 18 3.96 -14.38 -8.17
CA ILE A 18 4.27 -13.48 -9.29
C ILE A 18 3.52 -12.15 -9.12
N ILE A 19 2.22 -12.19 -8.85
CA ILE A 19 1.41 -10.98 -8.62
C ILE A 19 1.87 -10.25 -7.35
N ALA A 20 2.16 -10.97 -6.27
CA ALA A 20 2.63 -10.41 -5.00
C ALA A 20 4.00 -9.73 -5.16
N LYS A 21 4.90 -10.27 -5.98
CA LYS A 21 6.22 -9.68 -6.29
C LYS A 21 6.12 -8.39 -7.08
N ILE A 22 5.16 -8.31 -8.00
CA ILE A 22 4.88 -7.09 -8.75
C ILE A 22 4.17 -6.08 -7.82
N ALA A 23 3.22 -6.52 -7.00
CA ALA A 23 2.47 -5.66 -6.08
C ALA A 23 3.34 -5.04 -4.97
N THR A 24 4.23 -5.82 -4.35
CA THR A 24 5.18 -5.32 -3.33
C THR A 24 6.11 -4.22 -3.86
N LEU A 25 6.46 -4.26 -5.16
CA LEU A 25 7.33 -3.27 -5.78
C LEU A 25 6.64 -1.92 -6.02
N PHE A 26 5.31 -1.88 -6.10
CA PHE A 26 4.56 -0.68 -6.49
C PHE A 26 3.71 -0.05 -5.38
N ALA A 27 3.18 -0.83 -4.42
CA ALA A 27 2.55 -0.32 -3.21
C ALA A 27 2.17 -1.49 -2.29
N PRO A 28 2.49 -1.45 -0.98
CA PRO A 28 2.18 -2.52 -0.03
C PRO A 28 0.67 -2.88 0.01
N MET A 29 -0.21 -1.93 -0.32
CA MET A 29 -1.66 -2.13 -0.28
C MET A 29 -2.20 -3.13 -1.30
N ARG A 30 -1.53 -3.26 -2.45
CA ARG A 30 -1.92 -4.21 -3.50
C ARG A 30 -1.63 -5.67 -3.13
N VAL A 31 -0.88 -5.92 -2.07
CA VAL A 31 -0.60 -7.27 -1.55
C VAL A 31 -1.68 -7.72 -0.58
N PHE A 32 -2.18 -6.81 0.27
CA PHE A 32 -3.21 -7.12 1.25
C PHE A 32 -4.59 -7.35 0.61
N LEU A 33 -4.87 -6.68 -0.51
CA LEU A 33 -6.13 -6.79 -1.24
C LEU A 33 -6.43 -8.21 -1.78
N PRO A 34 -5.53 -8.91 -2.52
CA PRO A 34 -5.77 -10.27 -2.97
C PRO A 34 -5.81 -11.27 -1.82
N VAL A 35 -5.05 -11.04 -0.74
CA VAL A 35 -5.05 -11.90 0.45
C VAL A 35 -6.38 -11.79 1.19
N ALA A 36 -6.85 -10.57 1.45
CA ALA A 36 -8.18 -10.33 2.04
C ALA A 36 -9.28 -10.89 1.13
N GLY A 37 -9.20 -10.69 -0.19
CA GLY A 37 -10.16 -11.25 -1.14
C GLY A 37 -10.22 -12.78 -1.12
N LEU A 38 -9.07 -13.46 -1.01
CA LEU A 38 -9.00 -14.91 -0.87
C LEU A 38 -9.60 -15.40 0.46
N LEU A 39 -9.25 -14.75 1.57
CA LEU A 39 -9.81 -15.05 2.90
C LEU A 39 -11.34 -14.85 2.92
N PHE A 40 -11.82 -13.78 2.29
CA PHE A 40 -13.25 -13.50 2.15
C PHE A 40 -13.96 -14.54 1.30
N ALA A 41 -13.39 -14.91 0.15
CA ALA A 41 -13.95 -15.93 -0.75
C ALA A 41 -13.96 -17.32 -0.09
N LEU A 42 -12.90 -17.67 0.65
CA LEU A 42 -12.85 -18.89 1.47
C LEU A 42 -13.89 -18.87 2.58
N GLY A 43 -14.04 -17.75 3.28
CA GLY A 43 -15.07 -17.56 4.31
C GLY A 43 -16.48 -17.71 3.74
N LEU A 44 -16.76 -17.11 2.58
CA LEU A 44 -18.02 -17.25 1.84
C LEU A 44 -18.28 -18.68 1.39
N GLY A 45 -17.29 -19.36 0.81
CA GLY A 45 -17.42 -20.75 0.37
C GLY A 45 -17.66 -21.70 1.54
N TRP A 46 -16.92 -21.53 2.64
CA TRP A 46 -17.07 -22.33 3.85
C TRP A 46 -18.41 -22.08 4.55
N TYR A 47 -18.83 -20.81 4.63
CA TYR A 47 -20.14 -20.44 5.17
C TYR A 47 -21.27 -21.00 4.30
N GLY A 48 -21.18 -20.87 2.97
CA GLY A 48 -22.17 -21.42 2.04
C GLY A 48 -22.29 -22.94 2.15
N PHE A 49 -21.17 -23.66 2.21
CA PHE A 49 -21.15 -25.11 2.40
C PHE A 49 -21.78 -25.52 3.74
N THR A 50 -21.43 -24.82 4.82
CA THR A 50 -21.95 -25.09 6.17
C THR A 50 -23.44 -24.76 6.28
N TYR A 51 -23.88 -23.66 5.65
CA TYR A 51 -25.27 -23.24 5.64
C TYR A 51 -26.18 -24.25 4.95
N ILE A 52 -25.73 -24.80 3.82
CA ILE A 52 -26.45 -25.83 3.08
C ILE A 52 -26.49 -27.16 3.85
N THR A 53 -25.41 -27.52 4.56
CA THR A 53 -25.28 -28.85 5.19
C THR A 53 -25.88 -28.90 6.61
N GLU A 54 -25.64 -27.88 7.43
CA GLU A 54 -25.98 -27.91 8.86
C GLU A 54 -26.91 -26.75 9.28
N SER A 55 -27.17 -25.76 8.41
CA SER A 55 -27.94 -24.54 8.74
C SER A 55 -27.49 -23.85 10.03
N ARG A 56 -26.25 -24.11 10.48
CA ARG A 56 -25.64 -23.54 11.67
C ARG A 56 -24.57 -22.55 11.26
N PHE A 57 -24.63 -21.37 11.87
CA PHE A 57 -23.50 -20.46 11.86
C PHE A 57 -22.38 -21.06 12.71
N THR A 58 -21.30 -21.52 12.07
CA THR A 58 -20.12 -21.99 12.80
C THR A 58 -19.24 -20.81 13.19
N ASN A 59 -18.74 -20.82 14.43
CA ASN A 59 -17.80 -19.80 14.94
C ASN A 59 -16.58 -19.62 14.03
N MET A 60 -16.17 -20.69 13.33
CA MET A 60 -15.02 -20.67 12.43
C MET A 60 -15.26 -19.83 11.17
N SER A 61 -16.46 -19.83 10.57
CA SER A 61 -16.80 -18.89 9.49
C SER A 61 -16.74 -17.45 9.96
N ALA A 62 -17.27 -17.16 11.16
CA ALA A 62 -17.22 -15.82 11.74
C ALA A 62 -15.78 -15.35 11.96
N LEU A 63 -14.89 -16.25 12.40
CA LEU A 63 -13.46 -15.97 12.53
C LEU A 63 -12.81 -15.65 11.18
N LEU A 64 -13.04 -16.46 10.14
CA LEU A 64 -12.47 -16.20 8.81
C LEU A 64 -12.94 -14.85 8.23
N PHE A 65 -14.23 -14.53 8.35
CA PHE A 65 -14.76 -13.25 7.91
C PHE A 65 -14.14 -12.08 8.68
N ASN A 66 -14.05 -12.20 10.01
CA ASN A 66 -13.46 -11.14 10.84
C ASN A 66 -11.97 -10.94 10.51
N SER A 67 -11.22 -12.03 10.34
CA SER A 67 -9.82 -11.95 9.91
C SER A 67 -9.67 -11.29 8.54
N SER A 68 -10.53 -11.62 7.57
CA SER A 68 -10.54 -10.95 6.27
C SER A 68 -10.80 -9.45 6.40
N PHE A 69 -11.70 -9.05 7.30
CA PHE A 69 -12.05 -7.66 7.55
C PHE A 69 -10.88 -6.87 8.14
N ILE A 70 -10.18 -7.46 9.13
CA ILE A 70 -8.99 -6.87 9.74
C ILE A 70 -7.87 -6.69 8.71
N VAL A 71 -7.60 -7.70 7.88
CA VAL A 71 -6.57 -7.63 6.83
C VAL A 71 -6.92 -6.56 5.79
N PHE A 72 -8.20 -6.43 5.43
CA PHE A 72 -8.67 -5.39 4.52
C PHE A 72 -8.48 -3.98 5.11
N MET A 73 -8.89 -3.75 6.37
CA MET A 73 -8.67 -2.47 7.04
C MET A 73 -7.19 -2.11 7.18
N LEU A 74 -6.33 -3.09 7.50
CA LEU A 74 -4.89 -2.88 7.55
C LEU A 74 -4.33 -2.48 6.19
N GLY A 75 -4.87 -3.04 5.11
CA GLY A 75 -4.63 -2.57 3.75
C GLY A 75 -4.97 -1.08 3.62
N LEU A 76 -6.23 -0.69 3.83
CA LEU A 76 -6.66 0.70 3.67
C LEU A 76 -5.83 1.70 4.51
N ILE A 77 -5.50 1.34 5.76
CA ILE A 77 -4.66 2.15 6.64
C ILE A 77 -3.24 2.30 6.09
N ALA A 78 -2.66 1.25 5.48
CA ALA A 78 -1.32 1.33 4.90
C ALA A 78 -1.24 2.32 3.73
N GLU A 79 -2.29 2.44 2.90
CA GLU A 79 -2.36 3.48 1.87
C GLU A 79 -2.48 4.86 2.49
N GLN A 80 -3.30 5.03 3.53
CA GLN A 80 -3.41 6.30 4.24
C GLN A 80 -2.08 6.75 4.86
N ILE A 81 -1.32 5.85 5.47
CA ILE A 81 0.01 6.13 6.02
C ILE A 81 0.99 6.52 4.91
N ALA A 82 0.92 5.88 3.74
CA ALA A 82 1.76 6.21 2.60
C ALA A 82 1.48 7.63 2.08
N HIS A 83 0.21 8.04 2.01
CA HIS A 83 -0.19 9.40 1.62
C HIS A 83 0.31 10.46 2.62
N LEU A 84 0.13 10.23 3.92
CA LEU A 84 0.62 11.15 4.96
C LEU A 84 2.15 11.32 4.91
N ARG A 85 2.88 10.25 4.60
CA ARG A 85 4.34 10.32 4.50
C ARG A 85 4.80 11.11 3.27
N LEU A 86 4.08 11.00 2.16
CA LEU A 86 4.37 11.75 0.94
C LEU A 86 4.23 13.27 1.19
N GLU A 87 3.10 13.70 1.76
CA GLU A 87 2.81 15.12 2.07
C GLU A 87 3.84 15.73 3.04
N LYS A 88 4.31 14.93 4.00
CA LYS A 88 5.35 15.37 4.94
C LYS A 88 6.70 15.58 4.25
N VAL A 89 7.05 14.78 3.23
CA VAL A 89 8.32 14.95 2.50
C VAL A 89 8.31 16.24 1.69
N ASP A 90 7.18 16.55 1.03
CA ASP A 90 7.04 17.79 0.24
C ASP A 90 7.16 19.05 1.10
N SER A 91 6.65 19.00 2.35
CA SER A 91 6.78 20.13 3.28
C SER A 91 8.19 20.30 3.84
N LEU A 92 8.99 19.23 3.97
CA LEU A 92 10.40 19.35 4.38
C LEU A 92 11.29 19.90 3.25
N ILE A 93 11.02 19.54 2.00
CA ILE A 93 11.73 20.09 0.83
C ILE A 93 11.42 21.59 0.66
N SER A 94 10.24 22.04 1.12
CA SER A 94 9.83 23.45 1.09
C SER A 94 10.53 24.33 2.15
N GLU A 95 11.05 23.74 3.23
CA GLU A 95 11.87 24.48 4.22
C GLU A 95 13.36 24.56 3.82
N GLU A 96 13.83 23.67 2.95
CA GLU A 96 15.19 23.73 2.36
C GLU A 96 15.23 24.61 1.09
N GLU A 97 14.25 25.49 0.89
CA GLU A 97 14.43 26.65 0.02
C GLU A 97 15.31 27.65 0.80
N ILE A 98 16.62 27.49 0.61
CA ILE A 98 17.71 28.39 1.03
C ILE A 98 17.20 29.85 1.02
N PRO A 99 17.38 30.64 2.11
CA PRO A 99 16.90 32.01 2.19
C PRO A 99 17.30 32.73 0.92
N SER A 100 16.26 33.23 0.25
CA SER A 100 16.26 33.78 -1.08
C SER A 100 17.63 34.25 -1.54
N PHE A 101 18.11 33.76 -2.68
CA PHE A 101 19.26 34.37 -3.36
C PHE A 101 19.08 35.90 -3.51
N ASN A 102 17.83 36.40 -3.48
CA ASN A 102 17.50 37.81 -3.41
C ASN A 102 17.89 38.48 -2.08
N SER A 103 17.80 37.82 -0.92
CA SER A 103 18.27 38.39 0.35
C SER A 103 19.79 38.44 0.42
N LEU A 104 20.50 37.46 -0.16
CA LEU A 104 21.96 37.50 -0.29
C LEU A 104 22.42 38.51 -1.36
N ALA A 105 21.67 38.67 -2.45
CA ALA A 105 21.91 39.73 -3.43
C ALA A 105 21.61 41.13 -2.84
N GLU A 106 20.62 41.24 -1.96
CA GLU A 106 20.31 42.48 -1.24
C GLU A 106 21.40 42.81 -0.19
N GLU A 107 21.92 41.82 0.54
CA GLU A 107 23.09 41.98 1.40
C GLU A 107 24.37 42.32 0.63
N CYS A 108 24.59 41.75 -0.57
CA CYS A 108 25.76 42.08 -1.39
C CYS A 108 25.65 43.47 -2.03
N ASN A 109 24.42 43.92 -2.37
CA ASN A 109 24.16 45.27 -2.86
C ASN A 109 24.27 46.32 -1.74
N LEU A 110 23.92 45.96 -0.49
CA LEU A 110 24.17 46.78 0.70
C LEU A 110 25.65 46.75 1.15
N SER A 111 26.33 45.62 0.98
CA SER A 111 27.75 45.45 1.33
C SER A 111 28.70 46.00 0.25
N GLY A 112 28.23 46.23 -0.98
CA GLY A 112 28.94 46.95 -2.03
C GLY A 112 29.13 48.44 -1.75
N ALA A 113 28.58 48.96 -0.64
CA ALA A 113 28.77 50.33 -0.16
C ALA A 113 29.80 50.46 0.97
N ILE A 114 30.53 49.39 1.33
CA ILE A 114 31.59 49.44 2.36
C ILE A 114 32.96 49.29 1.69
N ASP A 115 33.60 50.46 1.52
CA ASP A 115 35.03 50.74 1.37
C ASP A 115 35.97 49.61 0.90
N VAL A 116 36.39 49.72 -0.36
CA VAL A 116 37.69 49.21 -0.82
C VAL A 116 38.75 50.21 -0.36
N PRO A 117 39.68 49.87 0.57
CA PRO A 117 40.79 50.74 0.87
C PRO A 117 41.77 50.73 -0.32
N SER A 118 42.13 51.94 -0.76
CA SER A 118 43.16 52.26 -1.76
C SER A 118 44.55 51.81 -1.36
#